data_AF-A0A935V183-F1
#
_entry.id   AF-A0A935V183-F1
#
_cell.length_a   1.000
_cell.length_b   1.000
_cell.length_c   1.000
_cell.angle_alpha   90.00
_cell.angle_beta   90.00
_cell.angle_gamma   90.00
#
_symmetry.space_group_name_H-M   'P 1'
#
loop_
_entity.id
_entity.type
_entity.pdbx_description
1 polymer ?
#
loop_
_entity_poly.entity_id
_entity_poly.type
_entity_poly.pdbx_seq_one_letter_code
_entity_poly.pdbx_strand_id
1 'polypeptide(L)'
;MPLDVEARALRAALMGDGNEPGVIQAVLGHTTGTTVIKGVHVMNDLAQLIVGGVPQHKGDLMARVIREDVGRGEDHSDAALRSTPGLGEVYARAVPLNLSPRERSRLRRALGAVFNHDRGVYRPSTGMASGLATHRALLGEEGFRRFQVGALLFRLLGEPGRARLRALLTTADDPVSRLLTPLLYDAPLSPRVAPEAAEPPSPFDVAVGRRLTALLAHPLSKPALLRALLLGATLLITLRALGVGCPDGRPTALATVTLDEGGAVPLRAAAAQSFKRGLIRLDERLARALATHPALVRAWGRPAASGDERVPLGQELKSLDEAAPVMLRAARTHRWVGERDVYWPEEFLAALGRKAGCIQPRTDRAGWGKRLALTGDLIEVLLLMYTEPDGPPVPWRTLWEQIAAELGLVIGVNAHRDAELLDAAGVAHVSQDALEENGEAALELAVRRGLARRLPDSDAEAGGSLT
;
A
#
# COMPACT_ATOMS: atom_id res chain seq x y z
N MET A 1 -1.54 -37.29 -18.49
CA MET A 1 -2.29 -36.00 -18.63
C MET A 1 -1.34 -34.85 -18.26
N PRO A 2 -1.54 -33.61 -18.74
CA PRO A 2 -0.49 -32.80 -19.35
C PRO A 2 0.73 -32.55 -18.43
N LEU A 3 1.93 -32.79 -18.98
CA LEU A 3 3.23 -32.56 -18.35
C LEU A 3 3.58 -31.06 -18.25
N ASP A 4 2.79 -30.23 -18.92
CA ASP A 4 2.96 -28.81 -19.13
C ASP A 4 1.60 -28.09 -19.21
N VAL A 5 1.60 -26.77 -19.18
CA VAL A 5 0.40 -25.94 -19.40
C VAL A 5 0.73 -24.81 -20.36
N GLU A 6 -0.24 -24.42 -21.19
CA GLU A 6 -0.08 -23.28 -22.11
C GLU A 6 0.20 -22.01 -21.31
N ALA A 7 1.35 -21.38 -21.58
CA ALA A 7 1.82 -20.22 -20.82
C ALA A 7 0.85 -19.03 -20.95
N ARG A 8 0.26 -18.83 -22.14
CA ARG A 8 -0.72 -17.77 -22.38
C ARG A 8 -1.98 -17.94 -21.53
N ALA A 9 -2.54 -19.14 -21.48
CA ALA A 9 -3.72 -19.43 -20.66
C ALA A 9 -3.42 -19.28 -19.16
N LEU A 10 -2.26 -19.75 -18.70
CA LEU A 10 -1.83 -19.57 -17.31
C LEU A 10 -1.63 -18.08 -16.97
N ARG A 11 -1.00 -17.31 -17.86
CA ARG A 11 -0.82 -15.87 -17.68
C ARG A 11 -2.17 -15.13 -17.65
N ALA A 12 -3.09 -15.46 -18.55
CA ALA A 12 -4.43 -14.90 -18.57
C ALA A 12 -5.20 -15.21 -17.27
N ALA A 13 -5.10 -16.44 -16.76
CA ALA A 13 -5.72 -16.79 -15.48
C ALA A 13 -5.07 -16.07 -14.29
N LEU A 14 -3.75 -15.85 -14.30
CA LEU A 14 -3.04 -15.13 -13.23
C LEU A 14 -3.33 -13.63 -13.23
N MET A 15 -3.24 -12.99 -14.39
CA MET A 15 -3.21 -11.53 -14.54
C MET A 15 -4.45 -10.91 -15.17
N GLY A 16 -5.33 -11.72 -15.76
CA GLY A 16 -6.45 -11.28 -16.59
C GLY A 16 -6.05 -11.11 -18.05
N ASP A 17 -7.06 -11.03 -18.92
CA ASP A 17 -6.89 -10.85 -20.37
C ASP A 17 -7.56 -9.55 -20.90
N GLY A 18 -8.06 -8.71 -20.00
CA GLY A 18 -8.79 -7.48 -20.30
C GLY A 18 -10.31 -7.65 -20.36
N ASN A 19 -10.82 -8.88 -20.50
CA ASN A 19 -12.25 -9.19 -20.42
C ASN A 19 -12.60 -9.90 -19.11
N GLU A 20 -11.72 -10.77 -18.62
CA GLU A 20 -11.86 -11.47 -17.35
C GLU A 20 -10.75 -11.02 -16.38
N PRO A 21 -11.06 -10.69 -15.11
CA PRO A 21 -10.06 -10.37 -14.11
C PRO A 21 -9.27 -11.63 -13.71
N GLY A 22 -7.94 -11.52 -13.60
CA GLY A 22 -7.10 -12.63 -13.16
C GLY A 22 -7.25 -12.95 -11.67
N VAL A 23 -6.78 -14.12 -11.25
CA VAL A 23 -6.90 -14.59 -9.86
C VAL A 23 -6.17 -13.70 -8.86
N ILE A 24 -5.10 -13.00 -9.29
CA ILE A 24 -4.39 -12.04 -8.42
C ILE A 24 -5.32 -10.87 -8.10
N GLN A 25 -6.04 -10.35 -9.09
CA GLN A 25 -7.02 -9.27 -8.90
C GLN A 25 -8.16 -9.74 -8.00
N ALA A 26 -8.69 -10.94 -8.24
CA ALA A 26 -9.77 -11.50 -7.44
C ALA A 26 -9.36 -11.64 -5.96
N VAL A 27 -8.18 -12.20 -5.68
CA VAL A 27 -7.71 -12.45 -4.31
C VAL A 27 -7.32 -11.17 -3.57
N LEU A 28 -6.71 -10.20 -4.24
CA LEU A 28 -6.22 -8.96 -3.62
C LEU A 28 -7.20 -7.79 -3.70
N GLY A 29 -8.16 -7.86 -4.63
CA GLY A 29 -9.11 -6.79 -4.94
C GLY A 29 -8.55 -5.68 -5.83
N HIS A 30 -7.34 -5.83 -6.40
CA HIS A 30 -6.70 -4.85 -7.28
C HIS A 30 -5.60 -5.50 -8.16
N THR A 31 -5.28 -4.87 -9.29
CA THR A 31 -4.12 -5.20 -10.14
C THR A 31 -3.08 -4.11 -10.15
N THR A 32 -1.79 -4.44 -10.16
CA THR A 32 -0.75 -3.41 -10.07
C THR A 32 -0.06 -3.15 -11.41
N GLY A 33 -0.11 -4.11 -12.35
CA GLY A 33 0.54 -3.98 -13.67
C GLY A 33 2.05 -3.68 -13.62
N THR A 34 2.67 -3.79 -12.43
CA THR A 34 4.07 -3.50 -12.14
C THR A 34 4.52 -4.19 -10.86
N THR A 35 5.82 -4.46 -10.76
CA THR A 35 6.49 -4.97 -9.56
C THR A 35 6.90 -3.85 -8.59
N VAL A 36 6.85 -2.57 -9.01
CA VAL A 36 7.27 -1.43 -8.19
C VAL A 36 6.12 -0.45 -7.96
N ILE A 37 5.44 -0.60 -6.82
CA ILE A 37 4.44 0.40 -6.36
C ILE A 37 5.09 1.40 -5.41
N LYS A 38 4.75 2.67 -5.59
CA LYS A 38 5.19 3.78 -4.74
C LYS A 38 3.95 4.44 -4.11
N GLY A 39 4.14 5.13 -2.99
CA GLY A 39 3.02 5.81 -2.32
C GLY A 39 2.30 6.84 -3.20
N VAL A 40 3.01 7.49 -4.12
CA VAL A 40 2.40 8.39 -5.10
C VAL A 40 1.43 7.66 -6.04
N HIS A 41 1.65 6.38 -6.36
CA HIS A 41 0.73 5.61 -7.20
C HIS A 41 -0.61 5.42 -6.47
N VAL A 42 -0.52 5.06 -5.19
CA VAL A 42 -1.67 4.81 -4.31
C VAL A 42 -2.48 6.09 -4.08
N MET A 43 -1.79 7.15 -3.65
CA MET A 43 -2.44 8.41 -3.28
C MET A 43 -3.03 9.14 -4.48
N ASN A 44 -2.38 9.05 -5.64
CA ASN A 44 -2.89 9.69 -6.84
C ASN A 44 -4.13 8.97 -7.40
N ASP A 45 -4.08 7.64 -7.50
CA ASP A 45 -5.24 6.84 -7.93
C ASP A 45 -6.44 7.14 -7.01
N LEU A 46 -6.21 7.16 -5.68
CA LEU A 46 -7.24 7.50 -4.71
C LEU A 46 -7.76 8.94 -4.89
N ALA A 47 -6.86 9.93 -5.00
CA ALA A 47 -7.26 11.33 -5.15
C ALA A 47 -8.10 11.55 -6.42
N GLN A 48 -7.72 10.95 -7.54
CA GLN A 48 -8.45 11.08 -8.80
C GLN A 48 -9.85 10.46 -8.73
N LEU A 49 -10.02 9.34 -8.02
CA LEU A 49 -11.34 8.76 -7.78
C LEU A 49 -12.23 9.62 -6.87
N ILE A 50 -11.64 10.23 -5.84
CA ILE A 50 -12.32 11.12 -4.91
C ILE A 50 -12.83 12.39 -5.61
N VAL A 51 -11.99 12.93 -6.49
CA VAL A 51 -12.24 14.13 -7.30
C VAL A 51 -13.17 13.84 -8.48
N GLY A 52 -13.08 12.63 -9.02
CA GLY A 52 -14.00 12.12 -10.03
C GLY A 52 -13.46 12.06 -11.45
N GLY A 53 -12.15 12.13 -11.64
CA GLY A 53 -11.51 11.94 -12.94
C GLY A 53 -10.06 12.45 -12.96
N VAL A 54 -9.45 12.40 -14.15
CA VAL A 54 -8.08 12.87 -14.41
C VAL A 54 -8.13 14.10 -15.31
N PRO A 55 -7.32 15.14 -15.06
CA PRO A 55 -7.28 16.28 -15.95
C PRO A 55 -6.61 15.92 -17.27
N GLN A 56 -7.24 16.20 -18.41
CA GLN A 56 -6.60 16.11 -19.71
C GLN A 56 -5.40 17.09 -19.75
N HIS A 57 -4.17 16.55 -19.86
CA HIS A 57 -2.89 17.26 -20.04
C HIS A 57 -2.22 17.95 -18.81
N LYS A 58 -2.78 17.92 -17.60
CA LYS A 58 -2.19 18.66 -16.44
C LYS A 58 -1.15 17.90 -15.62
N GLY A 59 -0.91 16.63 -15.93
CA GLY A 59 0.18 15.87 -15.33
C GLY A 59 1.53 16.55 -15.51
N ASP A 60 1.87 16.93 -16.75
CA ASP A 60 3.18 17.52 -17.06
C ASP A 60 3.47 18.80 -16.25
N LEU A 61 2.44 19.59 -15.92
CA LEU A 61 2.57 20.79 -15.09
C LEU A 61 2.83 20.43 -13.61
N MET A 62 2.06 19.53 -13.03
CA MET A 62 2.22 19.10 -11.63
C MET A 62 3.63 18.51 -11.39
N ALA A 63 4.17 17.77 -12.36
CA ALA A 63 5.55 17.26 -12.31
C ALA A 63 6.58 18.39 -12.15
N ARG A 64 6.46 19.44 -12.95
CA ARG A 64 7.38 20.59 -12.94
C ARG A 64 7.21 21.45 -11.68
N VAL A 65 5.99 21.55 -11.15
CA VAL A 65 5.72 22.23 -9.87
C VAL A 65 6.43 21.52 -8.70
N ILE A 66 6.39 20.18 -8.64
CA ILE A 66 7.01 19.38 -7.57
C ILE A 66 8.54 19.30 -7.70
N ARG A 67 9.10 19.42 -8.92
CA ARG A 67 10.54 19.27 -9.22
C ARG A 67 11.36 20.57 -9.07
N GLU A 68 11.01 21.43 -8.12
CA GLU A 68 11.72 22.71 -7.89
C GLU A 68 13.25 22.51 -7.77
N ASP A 69 13.69 21.43 -7.12
CA ASP A 69 15.11 21.18 -6.79
C ASP A 69 15.82 20.18 -7.73
N VAL A 70 15.16 19.66 -8.77
CA VAL A 70 15.68 18.54 -9.60
C VAL A 70 16.14 19.05 -10.97
N GLY A 71 17.33 19.65 -11.00
CA GLY A 71 17.93 20.23 -12.20
C GLY A 71 19.01 19.35 -12.84
N ARG A 72 18.67 18.66 -13.94
CA ARG A 72 19.59 18.38 -15.05
C ARG A 72 18.79 18.43 -16.36
N GLY A 73 18.85 19.56 -17.07
CA GLY A 73 18.36 19.70 -18.46
C GLY A 73 16.98 20.33 -18.67
N GLU A 74 16.20 20.62 -17.62
CA GLU A 74 14.88 21.28 -17.73
C GLU A 74 14.79 22.46 -16.74
N ASP A 75 14.32 23.63 -17.19
CA ASP A 75 14.05 24.78 -16.33
C ASP A 75 12.67 24.64 -15.66
N HIS A 76 12.66 24.53 -14.34
CA HIS A 76 11.46 24.43 -13.50
C HIS A 76 11.30 25.65 -12.57
N SER A 77 11.96 26.76 -12.91
CA SER A 77 11.80 28.02 -12.19
C SER A 77 10.35 28.53 -12.27
N ASP A 78 9.97 29.39 -11.30
CA ASP A 78 8.66 30.06 -11.32
C ASP A 78 8.46 30.84 -12.64
N ALA A 79 9.53 31.43 -13.18
CA ALA A 79 9.52 32.13 -14.45
C ALA A 79 9.23 31.19 -15.64
N ALA A 80 9.92 30.05 -15.72
CA ALA A 80 9.73 29.05 -16.77
C ALA A 80 8.33 28.40 -16.74
N LEU A 81 7.81 28.15 -15.54
CA LEU A 81 6.46 27.63 -15.37
C LEU A 81 5.40 28.62 -15.86
N ARG A 82 5.54 29.91 -15.54
CA ARG A 82 4.64 30.98 -15.99
C ARG A 82 4.72 31.24 -17.49
N SER A 83 5.89 31.07 -18.11
CA SER A 83 6.07 31.28 -19.55
C SER A 83 5.71 30.06 -20.40
N THR A 84 5.40 28.91 -19.79
CA THR A 84 5.06 27.69 -20.54
C THR A 84 3.70 27.84 -21.25
N PRO A 85 3.62 27.74 -22.59
CA PRO A 85 2.36 27.86 -23.32
C PRO A 85 1.31 26.84 -22.85
N GLY A 86 0.06 27.28 -22.66
CA GLY A 86 -1.06 26.45 -22.20
C GLY A 86 -1.05 26.05 -20.71
N LEU A 87 0.11 26.11 -20.05
CA LEU A 87 0.29 25.72 -18.64
C LEU A 87 0.54 26.91 -17.71
N GLY A 88 1.09 28.01 -18.24
CA GLY A 88 1.49 29.18 -17.46
C GLY A 88 0.33 29.89 -16.76
N GLU A 89 -0.82 30.01 -17.42
CA GLU A 89 -2.02 30.59 -16.81
C GLU A 89 -2.56 29.73 -15.66
N VAL A 90 -2.57 28.41 -15.85
CA VAL A 90 -3.01 27.45 -14.83
C VAL A 90 -2.08 27.54 -13.61
N TYR A 91 -0.76 27.58 -13.84
CA TYR A 91 0.23 27.77 -12.79
C TYR A 91 0.09 29.13 -12.11
N ALA A 92 -0.14 30.21 -12.85
CA ALA A 92 -0.27 31.56 -12.29
C ALA A 92 -1.52 31.71 -11.40
N ARG A 93 -2.62 31.04 -11.73
CA ARG A 93 -3.81 30.96 -10.85
C ARG A 93 -3.52 30.17 -9.58
N ALA A 94 -2.77 29.07 -9.70
CA ALA A 94 -2.47 28.18 -8.60
C ALA A 94 -1.40 28.72 -7.64
N VAL A 95 -0.42 29.46 -8.17
CA VAL A 95 0.66 30.14 -7.44
C VAL A 95 0.61 31.64 -7.78
N PRO A 96 -0.21 32.43 -7.07
CA PRO A 96 -0.38 33.85 -7.38
C PRO A 96 0.87 34.67 -7.03
N LEU A 97 1.07 35.79 -7.75
CA LEU A 97 2.24 36.66 -7.61
C LEU A 97 2.30 37.42 -6.29
N ASN A 98 1.18 37.50 -5.57
CA ASN A 98 1.09 38.13 -4.25
C ASN A 98 1.78 37.33 -3.13
N LEU A 99 2.12 36.05 -3.36
CA LEU A 99 2.98 35.27 -2.48
C LEU A 99 4.43 35.69 -2.67
N SER A 100 5.23 35.80 -1.60
CA SER A 100 6.68 35.99 -1.71
C SER A 100 7.36 34.78 -2.37
N PRO A 101 8.58 34.94 -2.95
CA PRO A 101 9.35 33.81 -3.50
C PRO A 101 9.56 32.67 -2.49
N ARG A 102 9.75 33.02 -1.21
CA ARG A 102 9.93 32.05 -0.12
C ARG A 102 8.66 31.25 0.14
N GLU A 103 7.49 31.89 0.11
CA GLU A 103 6.19 31.23 0.27
C GLU A 103 5.87 30.31 -0.90
N ARG A 104 6.14 30.76 -2.14
CA ARG A 104 5.98 29.92 -3.34
C ARG A 104 6.84 28.66 -3.26
N SER A 105 8.11 28.78 -2.90
CA SER A 105 9.00 27.61 -2.73
C SER A 105 8.57 26.71 -1.56
N ARG A 106 8.13 27.28 -0.43
CA ARG A 106 7.58 26.48 0.69
C ARG A 106 6.36 25.68 0.25
N LEU A 107 5.47 26.29 -0.52
CA LEU A 107 4.26 25.65 -1.04
C LEU A 107 4.58 24.51 -2.02
N ARG A 108 5.53 24.73 -2.94
CA ARG A 108 6.00 23.70 -3.87
C ARG A 108 6.68 22.53 -3.14
N ARG A 109 7.50 22.81 -2.14
CA ARG A 109 8.11 21.77 -1.28
C ARG A 109 7.07 21.00 -0.47
N ALA A 110 6.03 21.65 0.03
CA ALA A 110 4.92 20.99 0.72
C ALA A 110 4.19 20.00 -0.22
N LEU A 111 3.94 20.38 -1.47
CA LEU A 111 3.43 19.43 -2.48
C LEU A 111 4.39 18.29 -2.76
N GLY A 112 5.70 18.58 -2.87
CA GLY A 112 6.71 17.53 -3.01
C GLY A 112 6.71 16.55 -1.84
N ALA A 113 6.46 17.02 -0.62
CA ALA A 113 6.30 16.16 0.54
C ALA A 113 5.04 15.29 0.47
N VAL A 114 3.94 15.80 -0.12
CA VAL A 114 2.69 15.05 -0.31
C VAL A 114 2.84 13.99 -1.41
N PHE A 115 3.40 14.35 -2.57
CA PHE A 115 3.41 13.50 -3.77
C PHE A 115 4.74 12.78 -4.03
N ASN A 116 5.82 13.08 -3.30
CA ASN A 116 7.15 12.46 -3.46
C ASN A 116 7.88 12.32 -2.11
N HIS A 117 7.14 11.95 -1.06
CA HIS A 117 7.66 11.76 0.28
C HIS A 117 8.91 10.85 0.33
N ASP A 118 8.90 9.75 -0.41
CA ASP A 118 9.99 8.77 -0.47
C ASP A 118 11.21 9.25 -1.28
N ARG A 119 11.11 10.43 -1.90
CA ARG A 119 12.06 11.01 -2.84
C ARG A 119 12.45 10.05 -3.98
N GLY A 120 11.69 9.00 -4.22
CA GLY A 120 12.06 7.89 -5.09
C GLY A 120 11.53 8.03 -6.51
N VAL A 121 10.67 9.02 -6.77
CA VAL A 121 10.02 9.24 -8.07
C VAL A 121 10.83 10.24 -8.91
N TYR A 122 11.38 11.27 -8.27
CA TYR A 122 12.07 12.38 -8.95
C TYR A 122 13.57 12.44 -8.63
N ARG A 123 14.21 11.31 -8.29
CA ARG A 123 15.67 11.28 -8.13
C ARG A 123 16.35 11.36 -9.50
N PRO A 124 17.21 12.36 -9.75
CA PRO A 124 18.10 12.32 -10.91
C PRO A 124 19.09 11.16 -10.71
N SER A 125 19.31 10.34 -11.75
CA SER A 125 20.30 9.22 -11.89
C SER A 125 19.84 7.76 -11.77
N THR A 126 18.60 7.43 -11.39
CA THR A 126 18.12 6.04 -11.52
C THR A 126 17.51 5.84 -12.91
N GLY A 127 18.07 4.92 -13.71
CA GLY A 127 17.76 4.70 -15.15
C GLY A 127 16.31 4.35 -15.56
N MET A 128 15.31 4.68 -14.74
CA MET A 128 13.88 4.48 -15.00
C MET A 128 13.01 5.74 -14.91
N ALA A 129 13.55 6.95 -14.73
CA ALA A 129 12.69 8.13 -14.54
C ALA A 129 13.17 9.33 -15.36
N SER A 130 12.75 9.39 -16.62
CA SER A 130 12.24 10.69 -17.07
C SER A 130 11.07 11.00 -16.12
N GLY A 131 11.25 12.01 -15.26
CA GLY A 131 10.22 12.41 -14.30
C GLY A 131 8.89 12.67 -15.01
N LEU A 132 8.96 13.17 -16.25
CA LEU A 132 7.84 13.36 -17.16
C LEU A 132 7.17 12.04 -17.58
N ALA A 133 7.93 11.01 -17.95
CA ALA A 133 7.38 9.69 -18.33
C ALA A 133 6.73 8.97 -17.14
N THR A 134 7.38 9.03 -15.97
CA THR A 134 6.79 8.52 -14.72
C THR A 134 5.53 9.30 -14.37
N HIS A 135 5.51 10.61 -14.58
CA HIS A 135 4.36 11.44 -14.25
C HIS A 135 3.21 11.33 -15.27
N ARG A 136 3.49 11.14 -16.56
CA ARG A 136 2.49 10.78 -17.58
C ARG A 136 1.87 9.41 -17.29
N ALA A 137 2.69 8.47 -16.83
CA ALA A 137 2.23 7.16 -16.40
C ALA A 137 1.48 7.17 -15.05
N LEU A 138 1.42 8.31 -14.34
CA LEU A 138 0.75 8.43 -13.05
C LEU A 138 -0.44 9.40 -13.09
N LEU A 139 -0.28 10.57 -13.69
CA LEU A 139 -1.28 11.62 -13.81
C LEU A 139 -1.91 11.71 -15.20
N GLY A 140 -1.49 10.89 -16.15
CA GLY A 140 -2.13 10.77 -17.47
C GLY A 140 -3.29 9.79 -17.44
N GLU A 141 -4.24 9.97 -18.37
CA GLU A 141 -5.46 9.18 -18.49
C GLU A 141 -5.21 7.65 -18.60
N GLU A 142 -4.19 7.23 -19.36
CA GLU A 142 -3.83 5.81 -19.53
C GLU A 142 -3.06 5.24 -18.32
N GLY A 143 -2.30 6.07 -17.62
CA GLY A 143 -1.44 5.65 -16.50
C GLY A 143 -2.20 5.32 -15.21
N PHE A 144 -3.35 5.97 -15.02
CA PHE A 144 -4.23 5.84 -13.86
C PHE A 144 -4.84 4.43 -13.72
N ARG A 145 -5.27 3.81 -14.83
CA ARG A 145 -6.11 2.60 -14.80
C ARG A 145 -5.38 1.31 -14.38
N ARG A 146 -4.04 1.28 -14.47
CA ARG A 146 -3.28 0.02 -14.37
C ARG A 146 -2.94 -0.42 -12.94
N PHE A 147 -3.03 0.49 -11.95
CA PHE A 147 -2.55 0.21 -10.58
C PHE A 147 -3.65 -0.16 -9.58
N GLN A 148 -4.89 0.33 -9.77
CA GLN A 148 -6.11 0.03 -9.01
C GLN A 148 -6.02 -0.02 -7.46
N VAL A 149 -4.89 0.37 -6.85
CA VAL A 149 -4.70 0.37 -5.39
C VAL A 149 -5.52 1.48 -4.75
N GLY A 150 -5.60 2.64 -5.40
CA GLY A 150 -6.47 3.74 -4.98
C GLY A 150 -7.95 3.37 -5.13
N ALA A 151 -8.31 2.58 -6.14
CA ALA A 151 -9.66 2.04 -6.29
C ALA A 151 -10.07 1.14 -5.14
N LEU A 152 -9.16 0.27 -4.67
CA LEU A 152 -9.37 -0.49 -3.45
C LEU A 152 -9.61 0.45 -2.26
N LEU A 153 -8.72 1.41 -2.00
CA LEU A 153 -8.87 2.33 -0.86
C LEU A 153 -10.15 3.17 -0.95
N PHE A 154 -10.51 3.64 -2.14
CA PHE A 154 -11.75 4.36 -2.37
C PHE A 154 -12.94 3.51 -1.94
N ARG A 155 -12.99 2.23 -2.34
CA ARG A 155 -14.03 1.30 -1.90
C ARG A 155 -14.08 1.15 -0.39
N LEU A 156 -12.93 1.01 0.27
CA LEU A 156 -12.83 0.83 1.71
C LEU A 156 -13.27 2.05 2.51
N LEU A 157 -12.93 3.28 2.10
CA LEU A 157 -13.13 4.51 2.89
C LEU A 157 -14.59 4.89 3.22
N GLY A 158 -15.59 4.17 2.70
CA GLY A 158 -17.01 4.51 2.88
C GLY A 158 -17.35 5.93 2.42
N GLU A 159 -18.61 6.35 2.55
CA GLU A 159 -18.96 7.74 2.18
C GLU A 159 -18.34 8.80 3.11
N PRO A 160 -18.33 8.63 4.45
CA PRO A 160 -17.77 9.64 5.34
C PRO A 160 -16.27 9.91 5.11
N GLY A 161 -15.47 8.84 4.95
CA GLY A 161 -14.04 8.97 4.67
C GLY A 161 -13.78 9.59 3.31
N ARG A 162 -14.57 9.23 2.28
CA ARG A 162 -14.49 9.86 0.95
C ARG A 162 -14.86 11.34 0.99
N ALA A 163 -15.91 11.71 1.72
CA ALA A 163 -16.34 13.10 1.86
C ALA A 163 -15.26 13.94 2.57
N ARG A 164 -14.68 13.40 3.65
CA ARG A 164 -13.57 14.06 4.37
C ARG A 164 -12.34 14.22 3.48
N LEU A 165 -11.94 13.18 2.76
CA LEU A 165 -10.82 13.23 1.84
C LEU A 165 -11.08 14.19 0.67
N ARG A 166 -12.32 14.24 0.16
CA ARG A 166 -12.73 15.23 -0.85
C ARG A 166 -12.54 16.64 -0.32
N ALA A 167 -13.07 16.95 0.87
CA ALA A 167 -12.89 18.25 1.50
C ALA A 167 -11.39 18.59 1.64
N LEU A 168 -10.57 17.67 2.15
CA LEU A 168 -9.12 17.88 2.24
C LEU A 168 -8.45 18.17 0.88
N LEU A 169 -8.97 17.64 -0.22
CA LEU A 169 -8.41 17.88 -1.54
C LEU A 169 -8.98 19.15 -2.21
N THR A 170 -10.19 19.59 -1.85
CA THR A 170 -10.92 20.67 -2.54
C THR A 170 -11.08 21.97 -1.74
N THR A 171 -10.76 22.02 -0.44
CA THR A 171 -10.99 23.23 0.38
C THR A 171 -10.20 24.43 -0.14
N ALA A 172 -10.90 25.50 -0.50
CA ALA A 172 -10.35 26.71 -1.11
C ALA A 172 -9.45 27.54 -0.18
N ASP A 173 -9.56 27.40 1.14
CA ASP A 173 -8.79 28.21 2.09
C ASP A 173 -7.40 27.64 2.38
N ASP A 174 -7.16 26.36 2.05
CA ASP A 174 -5.87 25.73 2.26
C ASP A 174 -4.91 26.05 1.09
N PRO A 175 -3.70 26.61 1.36
CA PRO A 175 -2.73 26.93 0.33
C PRO A 175 -2.36 25.76 -0.60
N VAL A 176 -2.28 24.53 -0.06
CA VAL A 176 -1.96 23.33 -0.85
C VAL A 176 -3.11 22.97 -1.79
N SER A 177 -4.36 23.02 -1.32
CA SER A 177 -5.55 22.79 -2.17
C SER A 177 -5.76 23.89 -3.19
N ARG A 178 -5.46 25.16 -2.88
CA ARG A 178 -5.48 26.24 -3.88
C ARG A 178 -4.50 25.98 -5.02
N LEU A 179 -3.34 25.40 -4.71
CA LEU A 179 -2.39 25.00 -5.75
C LEU A 179 -2.89 23.77 -6.52
N LEU A 180 -3.52 22.80 -5.85
CA LEU A 180 -4.07 21.61 -6.50
C LEU A 180 -5.31 21.90 -7.37
N THR A 181 -6.11 22.93 -7.03
CA THR A 181 -7.42 23.14 -7.65
C THR A 181 -7.34 23.49 -9.15
N PRO A 182 -6.58 24.52 -9.58
CA PRO A 182 -6.41 24.79 -11.00
C PRO A 182 -5.66 23.66 -11.73
N LEU A 183 -4.78 22.94 -11.02
CA LEU A 183 -4.00 21.83 -11.58
C LEU A 183 -4.83 20.55 -11.78
N LEU A 184 -5.90 20.34 -11.02
CA LEU A 184 -6.67 19.10 -11.05
C LEU A 184 -8.14 19.26 -11.51
N TYR A 185 -8.73 20.44 -11.42
CA TYR A 185 -10.19 20.59 -11.53
C TYR A 185 -10.65 21.52 -12.67
N ASP A 186 -9.86 22.53 -13.06
CA ASP A 186 -10.22 23.43 -14.18
C ASP A 186 -9.95 22.81 -15.57
N ALA A 187 -9.95 21.48 -15.71
CA ALA A 187 -9.73 20.79 -16.98
C ALA A 187 -10.91 19.86 -17.25
N PRO A 188 -11.25 19.57 -18.51
CA PRO A 188 -12.11 18.44 -18.84
C PRO A 188 -11.56 17.19 -18.16
N LEU A 189 -12.39 16.57 -17.31
CA LEU A 189 -12.04 15.32 -16.65
C LEU A 189 -12.39 14.17 -17.58
N SER A 190 -11.44 13.28 -17.84
CA SER A 190 -11.76 12.03 -18.53
C SER A 190 -12.64 11.15 -17.61
N PRO A 191 -13.66 10.45 -18.16
CA PRO A 191 -14.67 9.75 -17.37
C PRO A 191 -14.06 8.65 -16.49
N ARG A 192 -14.71 8.43 -15.33
CA ARG A 192 -14.36 7.40 -14.36
C ARG A 192 -14.46 6.02 -15.00
N VAL A 193 -13.46 5.17 -14.79
CA VAL A 193 -13.69 3.72 -14.85
C VAL A 193 -14.25 3.32 -13.50
N ALA A 194 -15.52 2.94 -13.45
CA ALA A 194 -16.10 2.37 -12.24
C ALA A 194 -15.31 1.11 -11.86
N PRO A 195 -14.98 0.88 -10.57
CA PRO A 195 -14.50 -0.43 -10.16
C PRO A 195 -15.57 -1.46 -10.52
N GLU A 196 -15.20 -2.52 -11.25
CA GLU A 196 -16.09 -3.64 -11.50
C GLU A 196 -16.62 -4.21 -10.18
N ALA A 197 -17.86 -4.69 -10.22
CA ALA A 197 -18.59 -5.19 -9.07
C ALA A 197 -17.75 -6.20 -8.32
N ALA A 198 -17.30 -5.79 -7.14
CA ALA A 198 -16.46 -6.64 -6.32
C ALA A 198 -17.29 -7.38 -5.30
N GLU A 199 -16.73 -8.50 -4.85
CA GLU A 199 -17.20 -9.23 -3.69
C GLU A 199 -17.49 -8.29 -2.51
N PRO A 200 -18.51 -8.61 -1.69
CA PRO A 200 -18.82 -7.83 -0.50
C PRO A 200 -17.57 -7.68 0.39
N PRO A 201 -17.38 -6.51 1.03
CA PRO A 201 -16.19 -6.26 1.85
C PRO A 201 -16.13 -7.27 3.01
N SER A 202 -14.93 -7.78 3.28
CA SER A 202 -14.70 -8.65 4.45
C SER A 202 -14.80 -7.87 5.76
N PRO A 203 -14.92 -8.53 6.93
CA PRO A 203 -14.84 -7.86 8.23
C PRO A 203 -13.57 -6.99 8.38
N PHE A 204 -12.44 -7.48 7.87
CA PHE A 204 -11.19 -6.71 7.81
C PHE A 204 -11.33 -5.45 6.95
N ASP A 205 -11.96 -5.54 5.78
CA ASP A 205 -12.18 -4.39 4.90
C ASP A 205 -13.05 -3.31 5.55
N VAL A 206 -14.10 -3.73 6.25
CA VAL A 206 -14.97 -2.82 7.01
C VAL A 206 -14.19 -2.14 8.13
N ALA A 207 -13.39 -2.90 8.90
CA ALA A 207 -12.54 -2.35 9.94
C ALA A 207 -11.53 -1.34 9.36
N VAL A 208 -10.82 -1.69 8.29
CA VAL A 208 -9.88 -0.80 7.58
C VAL A 208 -10.57 0.50 7.16
N GLY A 209 -11.72 0.41 6.51
CA GLY A 209 -12.49 1.56 6.06
C GLY A 209 -12.83 2.53 7.19
N ARG A 210 -13.35 1.98 8.31
CA ARG A 210 -13.67 2.74 9.52
C ARG A 210 -12.43 3.39 10.13
N ARG A 211 -11.32 2.65 10.25
CA ARG A 211 -10.10 3.12 10.91
C ARG A 211 -9.36 4.18 10.08
N LEU A 212 -9.30 4.04 8.75
CA LEU A 212 -8.79 5.09 7.88
C LEU A 212 -9.68 6.34 7.91
N THR A 213 -11.00 6.18 8.05
CA THR A 213 -11.92 7.30 8.23
C THR A 213 -11.69 8.02 9.56
N ALA A 214 -11.50 7.28 10.66
CA ALA A 214 -11.16 7.85 11.97
C ALA A 214 -9.84 8.63 11.91
N LEU A 215 -8.82 8.07 11.25
CA LEU A 215 -7.55 8.76 11.02
C LEU A 215 -7.74 10.12 10.35
N LEU A 216 -8.60 10.20 9.32
CA LEU A 216 -8.90 11.44 8.59
C LEU A 216 -9.64 12.51 9.41
N ALA A 217 -10.17 12.16 10.57
CA ALA A 217 -10.86 13.08 11.48
C ALA A 217 -9.90 13.88 12.37
N HIS A 218 -8.65 13.43 12.53
CA HIS A 218 -7.67 14.07 13.40
C HIS A 218 -7.28 15.49 12.92
N PRO A 219 -7.00 16.42 13.85
CA PRO A 219 -6.69 17.82 13.56
C PRO A 219 -5.24 18.03 13.07
N LEU A 220 -4.73 17.09 12.29
CA LEU A 220 -3.39 17.19 11.71
C LEU A 220 -3.35 18.17 10.53
N SER A 221 -2.17 18.74 10.30
CA SER A 221 -1.92 19.46 9.04
C SER A 221 -2.20 18.54 7.84
N LYS A 222 -2.70 19.09 6.74
CA LYS A 222 -3.02 18.31 5.53
C LYS A 222 -1.87 17.41 5.05
N PRO A 223 -0.61 17.86 4.97
CA PRO A 223 0.50 16.97 4.59
C PRO A 223 0.72 15.82 5.57
N ALA A 224 0.59 16.07 6.88
CA ALA A 224 0.72 15.03 7.90
C ALA A 224 -0.42 14.01 7.79
N LEU A 225 -1.65 14.47 7.57
CA LEU A 225 -2.83 13.62 7.43
C LEU A 225 -2.76 12.72 6.18
N LEU A 226 -2.36 13.27 5.03
CA LEU A 226 -2.19 12.49 3.80
C LEU A 226 -1.02 11.50 3.89
N ARG A 227 0.05 11.86 4.61
CA ARG A 227 1.15 10.94 4.91
C ARG A 227 0.67 9.80 5.81
N ALA A 228 -0.05 10.12 6.88
CA ALA A 228 -0.60 9.14 7.80
C ALA A 228 -1.56 8.19 7.07
N LEU A 229 -2.43 8.72 6.22
CA LEU A 229 -3.33 7.93 5.37
C LEU A 229 -2.54 6.96 4.48
N LEU A 230 -1.48 7.43 3.80
CA LEU A 230 -0.64 6.59 2.95
C LEU A 230 0.07 5.47 3.74
N LEU A 231 0.62 5.79 4.91
CA LEU A 231 1.29 4.82 5.78
C LEU A 231 0.31 3.77 6.28
N GLY A 232 -0.86 4.19 6.77
CA GLY A 232 -1.94 3.31 7.21
C GLY A 232 -2.41 2.42 6.06
N ALA A 233 -2.74 3.00 4.91
CA ALA A 233 -3.12 2.25 3.72
C ALA A 233 -2.06 1.22 3.32
N THR A 234 -0.78 1.59 3.32
CA THR A 234 0.32 0.68 2.98
C THR A 234 0.41 -0.50 3.95
N LEU A 235 0.36 -0.25 5.25
CA LEU A 235 0.36 -1.30 6.27
C LEU A 235 -0.85 -2.23 6.07
N LEU A 236 -2.04 -1.68 5.90
CA LEU A 236 -3.28 -2.44 5.77
C LEU A 236 -3.34 -3.28 4.49
N ILE A 237 -2.87 -2.74 3.36
CA ILE A 237 -2.70 -3.51 2.11
C ILE A 237 -1.72 -4.66 2.34
N THR A 238 -0.64 -4.42 3.08
CA THR A 238 0.34 -5.46 3.40
C THR A 238 -0.29 -6.55 4.28
N LEU A 239 -1.03 -6.19 5.32
CA LEU A 239 -1.72 -7.14 6.20
C LEU A 239 -2.79 -7.94 5.44
N ARG A 240 -3.59 -7.28 4.60
CA ARG A 240 -4.59 -7.93 3.73
C ARG A 240 -3.95 -8.98 2.83
N ALA A 241 -2.84 -8.62 2.18
CA ALA A 241 -2.17 -9.54 1.27
C ALA A 241 -1.47 -10.70 1.99
N LEU A 242 -1.00 -10.48 3.23
CA LEU A 242 -0.55 -11.55 4.12
C LEU A 242 -1.71 -12.41 4.66
N GLY A 243 -2.94 -12.16 4.19
CA GLY A 243 -4.12 -12.94 4.51
C GLY A 243 -4.74 -12.61 5.86
N VAL A 244 -4.43 -11.47 6.48
CA VAL A 244 -5.01 -11.16 7.79
C VAL A 244 -6.49 -10.78 7.65
N GLY A 245 -7.36 -11.40 8.46
CA GLY A 245 -8.80 -11.12 8.50
C GLY A 245 -9.60 -11.54 7.25
N CYS A 246 -9.05 -12.46 6.44
CA CYS A 246 -9.77 -13.12 5.36
C CYS A 246 -10.45 -14.42 5.85
N PRO A 247 -11.61 -14.84 5.30
CA PRO A 247 -12.31 -16.07 5.69
C PRO A 247 -11.46 -17.36 5.67
N ASP A 248 -10.43 -17.41 4.82
CA ASP A 248 -9.41 -18.47 4.78
C ASP A 248 -7.99 -17.94 5.01
N GLY A 249 -7.92 -16.80 5.69
CA GLY A 249 -6.71 -16.08 5.99
C GLY A 249 -5.93 -16.66 7.15
N ARG A 250 -4.83 -16.00 7.52
CA ARG A 250 -4.23 -16.22 8.83
C ARG A 250 -4.86 -15.28 9.86
N PRO A 251 -5.01 -15.68 11.13
CA PRO A 251 -5.57 -14.80 12.14
C PRO A 251 -4.58 -13.68 12.51
N THR A 252 -3.27 -13.95 12.47
CA THR A 252 -2.29 -13.12 13.20
C THR A 252 -0.96 -12.91 12.46
N ALA A 253 -0.39 -11.72 12.66
CA ALA A 253 0.88 -11.23 12.15
C ALA A 253 1.70 -10.60 13.29
N LEU A 254 2.93 -11.08 13.48
CA LEU A 254 3.89 -10.46 14.40
C LEU A 254 4.59 -9.29 13.70
N ALA A 255 4.56 -8.11 14.32
CA ALA A 255 5.41 -7.00 13.92
C ALA A 255 6.37 -6.60 15.04
N THR A 256 7.61 -6.30 14.65
CA THR A 256 8.65 -5.89 15.59
C THR A 256 8.86 -4.39 15.53
N VAL A 257 9.09 -3.73 16.67
CA VAL A 257 9.53 -2.33 16.68
C VAL A 257 10.87 -2.22 15.96
N THR A 258 11.03 -1.18 15.14
CA THR A 258 12.33 -0.90 14.52
C THR A 258 13.24 -0.32 15.58
N LEU A 259 13.99 -1.18 16.27
CA LEU A 259 15.13 -0.78 17.10
C LEU A 259 16.42 -0.90 16.27
N ASP A 260 17.45 -0.13 16.63
CA ASP A 260 18.80 -0.26 16.09
C ASP A 260 19.28 -1.73 16.17
N GLU A 261 20.28 -2.10 15.37
CA GLU A 261 20.59 -3.50 14.95
C GLU A 261 20.72 -4.57 16.07
N GLY A 262 20.81 -4.16 17.34
CA GLY A 262 20.95 -4.99 18.55
C GLY A 262 19.70 -5.68 19.12
N GLY A 263 18.52 -5.58 18.49
CA GLY A 263 17.31 -6.25 19.00
C GLY A 263 17.42 -7.79 19.10
N ALA A 264 16.59 -8.41 19.94
CA ALA A 264 16.59 -9.86 20.16
C ALA A 264 16.47 -10.65 18.84
N VAL A 265 17.48 -11.46 18.56
CA VAL A 265 17.55 -12.29 17.35
C VAL A 265 16.34 -13.25 17.22
N PRO A 266 15.88 -13.95 18.29
CA PRO A 266 14.78 -14.90 18.19
C PRO A 266 13.46 -14.27 17.72
N LEU A 267 13.10 -13.09 18.23
CA LEU A 267 11.85 -12.43 17.86
C LEU A 267 11.84 -11.96 16.40
N ARG A 268 12.99 -11.47 15.90
CA ARG A 268 13.14 -11.09 14.50
C ARG A 268 12.96 -12.29 13.56
N ALA A 269 13.47 -13.46 13.95
CA ALA A 269 13.27 -14.70 13.21
C ALA A 269 11.79 -15.14 13.24
N ALA A 270 11.13 -15.05 14.39
CA ALA A 270 9.70 -15.32 14.51
C ALA A 270 8.85 -14.38 13.63
N ALA A 271 9.20 -13.10 13.57
CA ALA A 271 8.51 -12.12 12.72
C ALA A 271 8.71 -12.41 11.21
N ALA A 272 9.90 -12.88 10.83
CA ALA A 272 10.13 -13.32 9.45
C ALA A 272 9.40 -14.62 9.11
N GLN A 273 9.35 -15.58 10.04
CA GLN A 273 8.52 -16.78 9.89
C GLN A 273 7.04 -16.41 9.76
N SER A 274 6.55 -15.48 10.58
CA SER A 274 5.20 -14.92 10.48
C SER A 274 4.93 -14.38 9.07
N PHE A 275 5.83 -13.55 8.54
CA PHE A 275 5.71 -13.02 7.18
C PHE A 275 5.69 -14.13 6.12
N LYS A 276 6.60 -15.10 6.21
CA LYS A 276 6.68 -16.25 5.29
C LYS A 276 5.39 -17.08 5.30
N ARG A 277 4.82 -17.34 6.47
CA ARG A 277 3.53 -18.04 6.60
C ARG A 277 2.40 -17.29 5.91
N GLY A 278 2.36 -15.96 6.02
CA GLY A 278 1.41 -15.13 5.27
C GLY A 278 1.51 -15.30 3.76
N LEU A 279 2.73 -15.34 3.21
CA LEU A 279 2.94 -15.60 1.78
C LEU A 279 2.50 -17.01 1.35
N ILE A 280 2.73 -18.02 2.18
CA ILE A 280 2.26 -19.39 1.90
C ILE A 280 0.73 -19.41 1.82
N ARG A 281 0.03 -18.75 2.75
CA ARG A 281 -1.44 -18.64 2.72
C ARG A 281 -1.95 -17.88 1.50
N LEU A 282 -1.22 -16.84 1.07
CA LEU A 282 -1.54 -16.15 -0.18
C LEU A 282 -1.45 -17.10 -1.38
N ASP A 283 -0.37 -17.89 -1.48
CA ASP A 283 -0.20 -18.87 -2.55
C ASP A 283 -1.30 -19.94 -2.53
N GLU A 284 -1.71 -20.42 -1.36
CA GLU A 284 -2.84 -21.35 -1.23
C GLU A 284 -4.16 -20.73 -1.74
N ARG A 285 -4.42 -19.46 -1.42
CA ARG A 285 -5.61 -18.73 -1.90
C ARG A 285 -5.57 -18.53 -3.42
N LEU A 286 -4.41 -18.12 -3.95
CA LEU A 286 -4.21 -17.98 -5.39
C LEU A 286 -4.41 -19.32 -6.09
N ALA A 287 -3.86 -20.41 -5.57
CA ALA A 287 -4.03 -21.75 -6.14
C ALA A 287 -5.49 -22.21 -6.15
N ARG A 288 -6.25 -21.98 -5.06
CA ARG A 288 -7.69 -22.29 -5.02
C ARG A 288 -8.47 -21.51 -6.07
N ALA A 289 -8.23 -20.20 -6.17
CA ALA A 289 -8.88 -19.36 -7.19
C ALA A 289 -8.48 -19.77 -8.63
N LEU A 290 -7.22 -20.18 -8.81
CA LEU A 290 -6.66 -20.64 -10.07
C LEU A 290 -7.32 -21.92 -10.57
N ALA A 291 -7.61 -22.87 -9.68
CA ALA A 291 -8.26 -24.12 -10.03
C ALA A 291 -9.67 -23.93 -10.64
N THR A 292 -10.37 -22.86 -10.24
CA THR A 292 -11.73 -22.54 -10.71
C THR A 292 -11.77 -21.48 -11.83
N HIS A 293 -10.62 -20.94 -12.24
CA HIS A 293 -10.61 -19.81 -13.18
C HIS A 293 -11.04 -20.24 -14.60
N PRO A 294 -12.01 -19.57 -15.25
CA PRO A 294 -12.57 -20.00 -16.55
C PRO A 294 -11.51 -20.22 -17.63
N ALA A 295 -10.53 -19.33 -17.76
CA ALA A 295 -9.45 -19.47 -18.73
C ALA A 295 -8.65 -20.78 -18.56
N LEU A 296 -8.37 -21.22 -17.32
CA LEU A 296 -7.65 -22.47 -17.07
C LEU A 296 -8.56 -23.69 -17.18
N VAL A 297 -9.81 -23.59 -16.73
CA VAL A 297 -10.81 -24.65 -16.95
C VAL A 297 -10.97 -24.95 -18.43
N ARG A 298 -10.96 -23.92 -19.29
CA ARG A 298 -11.01 -24.07 -20.75
C ARG A 298 -9.72 -24.66 -21.33
N ALA A 299 -8.56 -24.32 -20.78
CA ALA A 299 -7.27 -24.79 -21.29
C ALA A 299 -6.86 -26.19 -20.79
N TRP A 300 -7.36 -26.62 -19.63
CA TRP A 300 -6.97 -27.87 -18.99
C TRP A 300 -7.34 -29.09 -19.84
N GLY A 301 -6.38 -29.99 -20.01
CA GLY A 301 -6.55 -31.21 -20.80
C GLY A 301 -6.61 -30.99 -22.32
N ARG A 302 -6.51 -29.75 -22.80
CA ARG A 302 -6.40 -29.47 -24.25
C ARG A 302 -4.94 -29.57 -24.70
N PRO A 303 -4.68 -30.14 -25.89
CA PRO A 303 -3.36 -30.03 -26.51
C PRO A 303 -3.09 -28.54 -26.81
N ALA A 304 -1.96 -28.02 -26.35
CA ALA A 304 -1.50 -26.69 -26.77
C ALA A 304 -1.24 -26.67 -28.28
N ALA A 305 -1.53 -25.56 -28.95
CA ALA A 305 -1.29 -25.45 -30.38
C ALA A 305 0.22 -25.50 -30.67
N SER A 306 0.58 -25.91 -31.90
CA SER A 306 1.98 -25.96 -32.33
C SER A 306 2.58 -24.55 -32.31
N GLY A 307 3.63 -24.34 -31.51
CA GLY A 307 4.34 -23.07 -31.39
C GLY A 307 4.01 -22.25 -30.13
N ASP A 308 3.04 -22.68 -29.31
CA ASP A 308 2.74 -22.00 -28.05
C ASP A 308 3.81 -22.29 -26.97
N GLU A 309 4.18 -21.25 -26.23
CA GLU A 309 5.05 -21.36 -25.06
C GLU A 309 4.38 -22.22 -23.97
N ARG A 310 5.16 -23.09 -23.34
CA ARG A 310 4.68 -24.04 -22.34
C ARG A 310 5.40 -23.88 -21.01
N VAL A 311 4.65 -24.03 -19.92
CA VAL A 311 5.16 -24.04 -18.55
C VAL A 311 5.20 -25.49 -18.06
N PRO A 312 6.39 -26.09 -17.85
CA PRO A 312 6.49 -27.48 -17.42
C PRO A 312 6.01 -27.66 -15.98
N LEU A 313 5.17 -28.67 -15.75
CA LEU A 313 4.62 -29.01 -14.43
C LEU A 313 5.42 -30.13 -13.75
N GLY A 314 6.15 -30.94 -14.52
CA GLY A 314 7.09 -31.94 -14.02
C GLY A 314 6.48 -33.20 -13.41
N GLN A 315 5.15 -33.33 -13.39
CA GLN A 315 4.43 -34.50 -12.90
C GLN A 315 3.05 -34.60 -13.54
N GLU A 316 2.53 -35.83 -13.65
CA GLU A 316 1.14 -36.05 -14.08
C GLU A 316 0.17 -35.73 -12.94
N LEU A 317 -0.86 -34.95 -13.25
CA LEU A 317 -1.85 -34.47 -12.28
C LEU A 317 -3.26 -34.86 -12.75
N LYS A 318 -4.12 -35.27 -11.82
CA LYS A 318 -5.43 -35.86 -12.15
C LYS A 318 -6.55 -34.84 -12.21
N SER A 319 -6.40 -33.70 -11.53
CA SER A 319 -7.40 -32.65 -11.47
C SER A 319 -6.78 -31.25 -11.48
N LEU A 320 -7.59 -30.24 -11.76
CA LEU A 320 -7.18 -28.84 -11.65
C LEU A 320 -6.84 -28.44 -10.21
N ASP A 321 -7.54 -29.00 -9.22
CA ASP A 321 -7.27 -28.73 -7.80
C ASP A 321 -5.87 -29.22 -7.39
N GLU A 322 -5.46 -30.40 -7.86
CA GLU A 322 -4.10 -30.92 -7.65
C GLU A 322 -3.07 -30.13 -8.46
N ALA A 323 -3.44 -29.70 -9.67
CA ALA A 323 -2.53 -29.03 -10.58
C ALA A 323 -2.26 -27.57 -10.22
N ALA A 324 -3.23 -26.84 -9.68
CA ALA A 324 -3.13 -25.40 -9.47
C ALA A 324 -1.96 -24.99 -8.55
N PRO A 325 -1.70 -25.65 -7.40
CA PRO A 325 -0.50 -25.35 -6.59
C PRO A 325 0.81 -25.60 -7.33
N VAL A 326 0.83 -26.60 -8.23
CA VAL A 326 2.01 -26.97 -9.03
C VAL A 326 2.22 -25.95 -10.14
N MET A 327 1.15 -25.56 -10.84
CA MET A 327 1.16 -24.49 -11.85
C MET A 327 1.65 -23.18 -11.26
N LEU A 328 1.18 -22.81 -10.06
CA LEU A 328 1.60 -21.59 -9.39
C LEU A 328 3.11 -21.63 -9.10
N ARG A 329 3.63 -22.75 -8.56
CA ARG A 329 5.07 -22.92 -8.32
C ARG A 329 5.88 -22.88 -9.62
N ALA A 330 5.41 -23.54 -10.68
CA ALA A 330 6.06 -23.54 -11.97
C ALA A 330 6.10 -22.13 -12.58
N ALA A 331 4.97 -21.40 -12.55
CA ALA A 331 4.86 -20.02 -12.99
C ALA A 331 5.84 -19.08 -12.27
N ARG A 332 6.07 -19.28 -10.97
CA ARG A 332 7.01 -18.49 -10.17
C ARG A 332 8.46 -18.64 -10.64
N THR A 333 8.83 -19.80 -11.18
CA THR A 333 10.18 -20.09 -11.67
C THR A 333 10.32 -19.96 -13.19
N HIS A 334 9.19 -19.82 -13.90
CA HIS A 334 9.15 -19.77 -15.35
C HIS A 334 9.74 -18.44 -15.87
N ARG A 335 10.57 -18.53 -16.90
CA ARG A 335 11.09 -17.35 -17.60
C ARG A 335 10.13 -16.96 -18.70
N TRP A 336 9.25 -16.03 -18.40
CA TRP A 336 8.25 -15.54 -19.33
C TRP A 336 8.88 -14.81 -20.51
N VAL A 337 8.56 -15.24 -21.72
CA VAL A 337 8.99 -14.56 -22.96
C VAL A 337 7.96 -13.49 -23.36
N GLY A 338 8.43 -12.32 -23.81
CA GLY A 338 7.60 -11.18 -24.27
C GLY A 338 7.44 -10.03 -23.27
N GLU A 339 6.63 -9.02 -23.63
CA GLU A 339 6.60 -7.71 -22.97
C GLU A 339 5.92 -7.64 -21.59
N ARG A 340 5.29 -8.71 -21.09
CA ARG A 340 4.52 -8.70 -19.83
C ARG A 340 4.80 -9.92 -18.97
N ASP A 341 5.86 -9.84 -18.19
CA ASP A 341 6.17 -10.80 -17.12
C ASP A 341 5.03 -10.87 -16.09
N VAL A 342 4.88 -12.02 -15.41
CA VAL A 342 3.90 -12.16 -14.33
C VAL A 342 4.38 -11.38 -13.12
N TYR A 343 3.57 -10.43 -12.65
CA TYR A 343 3.89 -9.72 -11.41
C TYR A 343 3.46 -10.56 -10.21
N TRP A 344 4.34 -10.66 -9.21
CA TRP A 344 4.06 -11.40 -7.99
C TRP A 344 3.72 -10.47 -6.83
N PRO A 345 2.68 -10.78 -6.03
CA PRO A 345 2.26 -9.90 -4.95
C PRO A 345 3.37 -9.54 -3.97
N GLU A 346 4.20 -10.50 -3.57
CA GLU A 346 5.26 -10.26 -2.59
C GLU A 346 6.39 -9.34 -3.08
N GLU A 347 6.51 -9.11 -4.38
CA GLU A 347 7.46 -8.17 -4.97
C GLU A 347 6.99 -6.74 -4.77
N PHE A 348 5.74 -6.45 -5.16
CA PHE A 348 5.20 -5.11 -4.98
C PHE A 348 4.94 -4.81 -3.51
N LEU A 349 4.51 -5.78 -2.70
CA LEU A 349 4.35 -5.62 -1.25
C LEU A 349 5.68 -5.30 -0.60
N ALA A 350 6.76 -5.98 -0.98
CA ALA A 350 8.09 -5.66 -0.50
C ALA A 350 8.52 -4.26 -0.94
N ALA A 351 8.26 -3.86 -2.19
CA ALA A 351 8.59 -2.53 -2.67
C ALA A 351 7.82 -1.42 -1.94
N LEU A 352 6.50 -1.60 -1.77
CA LEU A 352 5.59 -0.67 -1.11
C LEU A 352 5.87 -0.60 0.39
N GLY A 353 5.94 -1.75 1.07
CA GLY A 353 6.15 -1.83 2.51
C GLY A 353 7.54 -1.38 2.95
N ARG A 354 8.60 -1.63 2.17
CA ARG A 354 9.95 -1.08 2.46
C ARG A 354 9.96 0.45 2.42
N LYS A 355 9.18 1.06 1.52
CA LYS A 355 9.08 2.52 1.40
C LYS A 355 8.29 3.14 2.54
N ALA A 356 7.25 2.46 3.02
CA ALA A 356 6.52 2.87 4.22
C ALA A 356 7.26 2.53 5.53
N GLY A 357 8.37 1.78 5.46
CA GLY A 357 9.11 1.32 6.63
C GLY A 357 8.46 0.14 7.36
N CYS A 358 7.36 -0.42 6.85
CA CYS A 358 6.69 -1.57 7.46
C CYS A 358 7.27 -2.93 7.08
N ILE A 359 8.28 -2.97 6.19
CA ILE A 359 9.04 -4.18 5.84
C ILE A 359 10.55 -3.93 5.93
N GLN A 360 11.24 -4.65 6.80
CA GLN A 360 12.70 -4.62 7.02
C GLN A 360 13.38 -5.90 6.48
N PRO A 361 14.67 -5.88 6.08
CA PRO A 361 15.30 -4.97 5.14
C PRO A 361 15.87 -5.69 3.88
N ARG A 362 16.70 -4.94 3.15
CA ARG A 362 16.90 -4.92 1.69
C ARG A 362 18.13 -5.69 1.18
N THR A 363 18.92 -6.25 2.08
CA THR A 363 20.13 -7.04 1.82
C THR A 363 20.11 -8.25 2.75
N ASP A 364 20.17 -9.45 2.20
CA ASP A 364 20.20 -10.73 2.93
C ASP A 364 21.44 -10.93 3.81
N ARG A 365 22.24 -9.88 4.07
CA ARG A 365 23.45 -9.94 4.90
C ARG A 365 23.21 -10.51 6.29
N ALA A 366 21.96 -10.46 6.79
CA ALA A 366 21.59 -11.01 8.08
C ALA A 366 20.84 -12.36 7.98
N GLY A 367 20.51 -12.86 6.77
CA GLY A 367 19.89 -14.19 6.58
C GLY A 367 18.45 -14.37 7.09
N TRP A 368 17.88 -13.36 7.77
CA TRP A 368 16.58 -13.50 8.47
C TRP A 368 15.34 -13.40 7.57
N GLY A 369 15.43 -12.86 6.35
CA GLY A 369 14.29 -12.68 5.44
C GLY A 369 13.40 -11.45 5.74
N LYS A 370 12.36 -11.26 4.91
CA LYS A 370 11.39 -10.15 5.02
C LYS A 370 10.57 -10.28 6.31
N ARG A 371 10.38 -9.20 7.07
CA ARG A 371 9.50 -9.16 8.27
C ARG A 371 8.74 -7.85 8.39
N LEU A 372 7.61 -7.87 9.09
CA LEU A 372 6.88 -6.65 9.44
C LEU A 372 7.64 -5.87 10.52
N ALA A 373 7.73 -4.56 10.33
CA ALA A 373 8.33 -3.66 11.30
C ALA A 373 7.40 -2.50 11.59
N LEU A 374 7.43 -2.02 12.83
CA LEU A 374 6.71 -0.82 13.24
C LEU A 374 7.74 0.27 13.51
N THR A 375 7.75 1.27 12.65
CA THR A 375 8.43 2.54 12.90
C THR A 375 7.58 3.38 13.84
N GLY A 376 8.16 4.41 14.45
CA GLY A 376 7.39 5.34 15.28
C GLY A 376 6.22 5.98 14.52
N ASP A 377 6.38 6.26 13.23
CA ASP A 377 5.30 6.81 12.39
C ASP A 377 4.16 5.79 12.20
N LEU A 378 4.47 4.50 12.10
CA LEU A 378 3.44 3.45 11.97
C LEU A 378 2.72 3.22 13.30
N ILE A 379 3.42 3.32 14.43
CA ILE A 379 2.79 3.29 15.75
C ILE A 379 1.83 4.48 15.87
N GLU A 380 2.28 5.69 15.54
CA GLU A 380 1.45 6.89 15.55
C GLU A 380 0.19 6.73 14.69
N VAL A 381 0.34 6.26 13.45
CA VAL A 381 -0.80 5.99 12.56
C VAL A 381 -1.78 4.99 13.18
N LEU A 382 -1.29 3.90 13.78
CA LEU A 382 -2.14 2.91 14.42
C LEU A 382 -2.87 3.49 15.63
N LEU A 383 -2.22 4.30 16.47
CA LEU A 383 -2.87 4.96 17.60
C LEU A 383 -3.98 5.90 17.12
N LEU A 384 -3.68 6.78 16.17
CA LEU A 384 -4.66 7.73 15.60
C LEU A 384 -5.84 7.02 14.90
N MET A 385 -5.62 5.84 14.32
CA MET A 385 -6.69 5.01 13.74
C MET A 385 -7.66 4.45 14.79
N TYR A 386 -7.22 4.32 16.05
CA TYR A 386 -7.97 3.66 17.12
C TYR A 386 -8.42 4.61 18.24
N THR A 387 -8.02 5.87 18.21
CA THR A 387 -8.46 6.88 19.18
C THR A 387 -9.19 8.03 18.50
N GLU A 388 -10.21 8.55 19.18
CA GLU A 388 -10.95 9.71 18.72
C GLU A 388 -10.18 11.01 18.99
N PRO A 389 -10.25 12.01 18.09
CA PRO A 389 -9.76 13.35 18.39
C PRO A 389 -10.46 13.92 19.62
N ASP A 390 -9.71 14.53 20.54
CA ASP A 390 -10.22 15.13 21.79
C ASP A 390 -10.96 14.16 22.75
N GLY A 391 -10.98 12.85 22.43
CA GLY A 391 -11.58 11.82 23.26
C GLY A 391 -10.75 11.49 24.51
N PRO A 392 -11.28 10.71 25.46
CA PRO A 392 -10.48 10.23 26.58
C PRO A 392 -9.34 9.31 26.07
N PRO A 393 -8.15 9.36 26.69
CA PRO A 393 -7.10 8.39 26.42
C PRO A 393 -7.60 6.95 26.62
N VAL A 394 -7.10 6.03 25.79
CA VAL A 394 -7.50 4.62 25.84
C VAL A 394 -6.39 3.82 26.53
N PRO A 395 -6.71 2.86 27.42
CA PRO A 395 -5.70 1.98 28.00
C PRO A 395 -4.89 1.26 26.91
N TRP A 396 -3.56 1.27 27.02
CA TRP A 396 -2.62 0.76 26.02
C TRP A 396 -2.92 -0.69 25.64
N ARG A 397 -3.16 -1.53 26.65
CA ARG A 397 -3.51 -2.93 26.47
C ARG A 397 -4.82 -3.09 25.70
N THR A 398 -5.87 -2.37 26.09
CA THR A 398 -7.18 -2.41 25.42
C THR A 398 -7.09 -1.97 23.96
N LEU A 399 -6.30 -0.92 23.68
CA LEU A 399 -6.08 -0.46 22.31
C LEU A 399 -5.43 -1.55 21.45
N TRP A 400 -4.38 -2.21 21.95
CA TRP A 400 -3.70 -3.27 21.20
C TRP A 400 -4.51 -4.55 21.08
N GLU A 401 -5.37 -4.87 22.06
CA GLU A 401 -6.33 -5.96 21.93
C GLU A 401 -7.33 -5.70 20.79
N GLN A 402 -7.78 -4.46 20.62
CA GLN A 402 -8.63 -4.08 19.48
C GLN A 402 -7.87 -4.17 18.15
N ILE A 403 -6.62 -3.69 18.09
CA ILE A 403 -5.77 -3.82 16.90
C ILE A 403 -5.56 -5.29 16.53
N ALA A 404 -5.28 -6.15 17.51
CA ALA A 404 -5.12 -7.58 17.28
C ALA A 404 -6.43 -8.23 16.80
N ALA A 405 -7.57 -7.87 17.38
CA ALA A 405 -8.87 -8.42 16.99
C ALA A 405 -9.30 -7.99 15.57
N GLU A 406 -9.07 -6.73 15.20
CA GLU A 406 -9.54 -6.18 13.91
C GLU A 406 -8.54 -6.36 12.77
N LEU A 407 -7.24 -6.18 13.06
CA LEU A 407 -6.17 -6.19 12.05
C LEU A 407 -5.25 -7.39 12.16
N GLY A 408 -5.48 -8.29 13.12
CA GLY A 408 -4.62 -9.45 13.38
C GLY A 408 -3.15 -9.08 13.62
N LEU A 409 -2.88 -7.86 14.07
CA LEU A 409 -1.51 -7.36 14.27
C LEU A 409 -1.17 -7.44 15.76
N VAL A 410 -0.11 -8.18 16.10
CA VAL A 410 0.38 -8.31 17.47
C VAL A 410 1.81 -7.81 17.59
N ILE A 411 2.12 -7.31 18.78
CA ILE A 411 3.44 -6.75 19.12
C ILE A 411 3.95 -7.20 20.50
N GLY A 412 3.19 -8.01 21.24
CA GLY A 412 3.57 -8.48 22.57
C GLY A 412 3.06 -7.63 23.74
N VAL A 413 2.05 -6.78 23.54
CA VAL A 413 1.41 -6.04 24.65
C VAL A 413 0.68 -6.99 25.61
N ASN A 414 0.16 -8.11 25.09
CA ASN A 414 -0.41 -9.17 25.89
C ASN A 414 0.35 -10.46 25.58
N ALA A 415 1.60 -10.57 26.07
CA ALA A 415 2.56 -11.57 25.61
C ALA A 415 2.05 -13.02 25.66
N HIS A 416 1.31 -13.40 26.70
CA HIS A 416 0.70 -14.72 26.78
C HIS A 416 -0.30 -14.96 25.65
N ARG A 417 -1.29 -14.06 25.49
CA ARG A 417 -2.31 -14.14 24.44
C ARG A 417 -1.70 -14.04 23.04
N ASP A 418 -0.72 -13.15 22.86
CA ASP A 418 -0.03 -12.96 21.58
C ASP A 418 0.76 -14.22 21.19
N ALA A 419 1.39 -14.89 22.16
CA ALA A 419 2.06 -16.18 21.92
C ALA A 419 1.07 -17.28 21.49
N GLU A 420 -0.10 -17.38 22.15
CA GLU A 420 -1.16 -18.33 21.76
C GLU A 420 -1.68 -18.05 20.34
N LEU A 421 -1.92 -16.77 20.01
CA LEU A 421 -2.35 -16.35 18.69
C LEU A 421 -1.31 -16.64 17.61
N LEU A 422 -0.02 -16.51 17.94
CA LEU A 422 1.09 -16.81 17.02
C LEU A 422 1.28 -18.31 16.82
N ASP A 423 1.15 -19.12 17.88
CA ASP A 423 1.22 -20.57 17.79
C ASP A 423 0.07 -21.14 16.95
N ALA A 424 -1.16 -20.67 17.18
CA ALA A 424 -2.33 -20.99 16.34
C ALA A 424 -2.13 -20.57 14.86
N ALA A 425 -1.31 -19.54 14.60
CA ALA A 425 -0.92 -19.11 13.26
C ALA A 425 0.30 -19.87 12.67
N GLY A 426 0.83 -20.88 13.37
CA GLY A 426 1.98 -21.68 12.94
C GLY A 426 3.34 -21.00 13.11
N VAL A 427 3.42 -20.03 14.02
CA VAL A 427 4.64 -19.37 14.49
C VAL A 427 4.90 -19.82 15.93
N ALA A 428 5.41 -21.04 16.07
CA ALA A 428 5.65 -21.67 17.36
C ALA A 428 6.91 -21.13 18.06
N HIS A 429 6.99 -21.39 19.37
CA HIS A 429 8.17 -21.12 20.22
C HIS A 429 8.58 -19.64 20.31
N VAL A 430 7.62 -18.72 20.21
CA VAL A 430 7.87 -17.31 20.48
C VAL A 430 7.96 -17.11 22.00
N SER A 431 9.09 -16.58 22.47
CA SER A 431 9.28 -16.27 23.90
C SER A 431 8.31 -15.17 24.35
N GLN A 432 7.65 -15.39 25.49
CA GLN A 432 6.80 -14.38 26.12
C GLN A 432 7.63 -13.17 26.53
N ASP A 433 8.79 -13.36 27.17
CA ASP A 433 9.71 -12.28 27.54
C ASP A 433 10.09 -11.42 26.34
N ALA A 434 10.39 -12.05 25.19
CA ALA A 434 10.74 -11.31 23.97
C ALA A 434 9.55 -10.53 23.38
N LEU A 435 8.32 -11.04 23.56
CA LEU A 435 7.10 -10.32 23.20
C LEU A 435 6.90 -9.11 24.13
N GLU A 436 7.04 -9.31 25.44
CA GLU A 436 6.93 -8.23 26.44
C GLU A 436 7.94 -7.11 26.18
N GLU A 437 9.21 -7.46 25.92
CA GLU A 437 10.25 -6.49 25.55
C GLU A 437 9.89 -5.68 24.30
N ASN A 438 9.31 -6.32 23.27
CA ASN A 438 8.90 -5.62 22.06
C ASN A 438 7.65 -4.75 22.27
N GLY A 439 6.71 -5.19 23.10
CA GLY A 439 5.54 -4.42 23.51
C GLY A 439 5.96 -3.17 24.31
N GLU A 440 6.89 -3.32 25.24
CA GLU A 440 7.46 -2.24 26.04
C GLU A 440 8.24 -1.26 25.17
N ALA A 441 9.07 -1.74 24.23
CA ALA A 441 9.76 -0.88 23.27
C ALA A 441 8.79 -0.05 22.40
N ALA A 442 7.63 -0.61 22.06
CA ALA A 442 6.60 0.11 21.30
C ALA A 442 5.97 1.21 22.16
N LEU A 443 5.68 0.91 23.43
CA LEU A 443 5.18 1.88 24.40
C LEU A 443 6.18 3.00 24.62
N GLU A 444 7.47 2.69 24.85
CA GLU A 444 8.52 3.71 25.00
C GLU A 444 8.63 4.63 23.78
N LEU A 445 8.46 4.07 22.57
CA LEU A 445 8.46 4.87 21.35
C LEU A 445 7.23 5.77 21.25
N ALA A 446 6.06 5.29 21.66
CA ALA A 446 4.83 6.09 21.74
C ALA A 446 4.94 7.20 22.80
N VAL A 447 5.48 6.91 23.98
CA VAL A 447 5.72 7.87 25.07
C VAL A 447 6.69 8.97 24.62
N ARG A 448 7.82 8.61 24.00
CA ARG A 448 8.79 9.60 23.48
C ARG A 448 8.19 10.53 22.42
N ARG A 449 7.15 10.08 21.72
CA ARG A 449 6.42 10.88 20.73
C ARG A 449 5.27 11.69 21.34
N GLY A 450 5.00 11.55 22.63
CA GLY A 450 3.87 12.19 23.29
C GLY A 450 2.51 11.55 22.97
N LEU A 451 2.50 10.36 22.39
CA LEU A 451 1.27 9.66 21.97
C LEU A 451 0.71 8.73 23.05
N ALA A 452 1.50 8.49 24.10
CA ALA A 452 1.15 7.65 25.24
C ALA A 452 1.80 8.20 26.51
N ARG A 453 1.29 7.80 27.68
CA ARG A 453 1.92 8.07 28.98
C ARG A 453 1.81 6.86 29.91
N ARG A 454 2.80 6.74 30.80
CA ARG A 454 2.76 5.78 31.91
C ARG A 454 1.99 6.39 33.07
N LEU A 455 1.17 5.58 33.73
CA LEU A 455 0.41 5.98 34.90
C LEU A 455 1.07 5.42 36.17
N PRO A 456 0.98 6.10 37.33
CA PRO A 456 1.65 5.67 38.56
C PRO A 456 1.14 4.34 39.13
N ASP A 457 -0.17 4.10 39.02
CA ASP A 457 -0.89 3.00 39.70
C ASP A 457 -1.61 2.05 38.72
N SER A 458 -1.44 2.25 37.41
CA SER A 458 -2.07 1.44 36.36
C SER A 458 -1.12 1.20 35.20
N ASP A 459 -1.54 0.36 34.24
CA ASP A 459 -0.87 0.20 32.96
C ASP A 459 -0.79 1.55 32.19
N ALA A 460 -0.21 1.58 30.99
CA ALA A 460 -0.14 2.81 30.19
C ALA A 460 -1.46 3.17 29.49
N GLU A 461 -1.59 4.40 29.01
CA GLU A 461 -2.68 4.86 28.14
C GLU A 461 -2.15 5.65 26.94
N ALA A 462 -2.93 5.71 25.85
CA ALA A 462 -2.54 6.31 24.58
C ALA A 462 -3.68 7.02 23.85
N GLY A 463 -3.29 7.98 23.00
CA GLY A 463 -4.17 8.77 22.14
C GLY A 463 -5.16 9.65 22.90
N GLY A 464 -6.27 10.00 22.23
CA GLY A 464 -7.29 10.89 22.78
C GLY A 464 -6.72 12.29 23.02
N SER A 465 -7.04 12.90 24.16
CA SER A 465 -6.57 14.24 24.55
C SER A 465 -5.04 14.37 24.72
N LEU A 466 -4.26 13.29 24.54
CA LEU A 466 -2.80 13.33 24.49
C LEU A 466 -2.26 13.73 23.10
N THR A 467 -3.07 13.54 22.05
CA THR A 467 -2.70 13.65 20.62
C THR A 467 -3.59 14.63 19.89
#